data_AF-A0A401Y8Q8-F1
#
_entry.id   AF-A0A401Y8Q8-F1
#
_cell.length_a   1.000
_cell.length_b   1.000
_cell.length_c   1.000
_cell.angle_alpha   90.00
_cell.angle_beta   90.00
_cell.angle_gamma   90.00
#
_symmetry.space_group_name_H-M   'P 1'
#
loop_
_entity.id
_entity.type
_entity.pdbx_description
1 polymer ?
#
loop_
_entity_poly.entity_id
_entity_poly.type
_entity_poly.pdbx_seq_one_letter_code
_entity_poly.pdbx_strand_id
1 'polypeptide(L)'
;MDAMQADPSGETGVPTWDEIVERHSDRVYRLAYRLTGNRHDAEDLTQEVFVRVFRSLSTYTPGTFEGWLHRITTNLFLDQARRKQRIRFDALSDERADRLTSTTPTPDAAYADQTFDDDIERALATLPPDFRAAVVLCDVEGLSYEEISEILDAKLGTVRSRIHRGRAMLRSALAHRAPTDGRVRYSGPTVTARGPVMRP
;
A
#
# COMPACT_ATOMS: atom_id res chain seq x y z
N MET A 1 -28.69 -19.31 44.71
CA MET A 1 -27.24 -19.34 44.98
C MET A 1 -26.73 -20.53 44.19
N ASP A 2 -26.19 -20.42 42.99
CA ASP A 2 -25.45 -19.33 42.37
C ASP A 2 -25.74 -19.19 40.88
N ALA A 3 -25.71 -17.94 40.43
CA ALA A 3 -25.69 -17.57 39.04
C ALA A 3 -24.23 -17.50 38.55
N MET A 4 -24.03 -17.95 37.31
CA MET A 4 -23.21 -17.31 36.29
C MET A 4 -21.70 -17.18 36.51
N GLN A 5 -20.94 -17.85 35.66
CA GLN A 5 -20.01 -17.12 34.79
C GLN A 5 -19.83 -17.89 33.48
N ALA A 6 -20.52 -17.43 32.43
CA ALA A 6 -20.13 -17.68 31.06
C ALA A 6 -19.08 -16.62 30.68
N ASP A 7 -18.02 -17.06 30.02
CA ASP A 7 -16.87 -16.29 29.57
C ASP A 7 -17.24 -15.37 28.37
N PRO A 8 -17.06 -14.03 28.46
CA PRO A 8 -17.47 -13.10 27.40
C PRO A 8 -16.27 -12.45 26.69
N SER A 9 -15.53 -13.18 25.86
CA SER A 9 -14.59 -12.52 24.92
C SER A 9 -14.46 -13.27 23.60
N GLY A 10 -15.50 -13.13 22.76
CA GLY A 10 -15.34 -13.07 21.31
C GLY A 10 -15.40 -11.62 20.89
N GLU A 11 -14.25 -10.96 20.67
CA GLU A 11 -14.19 -9.57 20.23
C GLU A 11 -14.67 -9.44 18.77
N THR A 12 -15.97 -9.26 18.59
CA THR A 12 -16.63 -8.89 17.34
C THR A 12 -17.22 -7.48 17.45
N GLY A 13 -16.40 -6.50 17.84
CA GLY A 13 -16.77 -5.09 17.98
C GLY A 13 -16.05 -4.20 16.97
N VAL A 14 -16.65 -3.05 16.62
CA VAL A 14 -15.94 -2.00 15.87
C VAL A 14 -14.78 -1.49 16.75
N PRO A 15 -13.53 -1.48 16.27
CA PRO A 15 -12.40 -1.04 17.08
C PRO A 15 -12.55 0.44 17.48
N THR A 16 -12.07 0.80 18.66
CA THR A 16 -12.10 2.19 19.12
C THR A 16 -11.14 3.05 18.31
N TRP A 17 -11.35 4.37 18.29
CA TRP A 17 -10.47 5.28 17.57
C TRP A 17 -9.01 5.19 18.03
N ASP A 18 -8.78 5.14 19.35
CA ASP A 18 -7.42 5.10 19.90
C ASP A 18 -6.70 3.80 19.53
N GLU A 19 -7.39 2.65 19.58
CA GLU A 19 -6.84 1.37 19.12
C GLU A 19 -6.52 1.39 17.63
N ILE A 20 -7.34 2.07 16.82
CA ILE A 20 -7.09 2.19 15.38
C ILE A 20 -5.79 2.96 15.13
N VAL A 21 -5.65 4.12 15.77
CA VAL A 21 -4.47 4.97 15.61
C VAL A 21 -3.23 4.23 16.11
N GLU A 22 -3.26 3.65 17.31
CA GLU A 22 -2.11 2.95 17.89
C GLU A 22 -1.66 1.76 17.04
N ARG A 23 -2.61 0.95 16.55
CA ARG A 23 -2.27 -0.29 15.82
C ARG A 23 -1.95 -0.09 14.34
N HIS A 24 -2.48 0.96 13.71
CA HIS A 24 -2.45 1.09 12.25
C HIS A 24 -1.67 2.29 11.71
N SER A 25 -1.29 3.28 12.54
CA SER A 25 -0.58 4.49 12.05
C SER A 25 0.66 4.16 11.25
N ASP A 26 1.54 3.33 11.81
CA ASP A 26 2.79 2.96 11.14
C ASP A 26 2.56 2.18 9.84
N ARG A 27 1.55 1.31 9.81
CA ARG A 27 1.23 0.51 8.61
C ARG A 27 0.66 1.40 7.51
N VAL A 28 -0.29 2.28 7.84
CA VAL A 28 -0.87 3.24 6.91
C VAL A 28 0.22 4.16 6.36
N TYR A 29 1.09 4.68 7.23
CA TYR A 29 2.20 5.53 6.81
C TYR A 29 3.18 4.81 5.87
N ARG A 30 3.59 3.58 6.18
CA ARG A 30 4.46 2.80 5.29
C ARG A 30 3.82 2.53 3.93
N LEU A 31 2.55 2.16 3.90
CA LEU A 31 1.83 1.97 2.65
C LEU A 31 1.74 3.28 1.87
N ALA A 32 1.36 4.39 2.53
CA ALA A 32 1.31 5.71 1.92
C ALA A 32 2.67 6.10 1.35
N TYR A 33 3.76 5.88 2.07
CA TYR A 33 5.12 6.16 1.63
C TYR A 33 5.51 5.37 0.37
N ARG A 34 5.23 4.05 0.34
CA ARG A 34 5.47 3.21 -0.85
C ARG A 34 4.64 3.64 -2.05
N LEU A 35 3.45 4.18 -1.81
CA LEU A 35 2.58 4.69 -2.86
C LEU A 35 3.03 6.07 -3.36
N THR A 36 3.41 7.00 -2.48
CA THR A 36 3.75 8.38 -2.88
C THR A 36 5.19 8.54 -3.31
N GLY A 37 6.11 7.77 -2.71
CA GLY A 37 7.55 7.82 -2.94
C GLY A 37 8.26 9.01 -2.29
N ASN A 38 7.58 9.77 -1.42
CA ASN A 38 8.21 10.84 -0.65
C ASN A 38 7.48 11.09 0.68
N ARG A 39 8.21 11.60 1.67
CA ARG A 39 7.73 11.78 3.05
C ARG A 39 6.54 12.73 3.14
N HIS A 40 6.64 13.91 2.54
CA HIS A 40 5.59 14.94 2.68
C HIS A 40 4.25 14.46 2.13
N ASP A 41 4.22 13.92 0.91
CA ASP A 41 2.99 13.37 0.35
C ASP A 41 2.49 12.16 1.16
N ALA A 42 3.39 11.37 1.77
CA ALA A 42 2.99 10.24 2.61
C ALA A 42 2.36 10.68 3.94
N GLU A 43 2.91 11.70 4.60
CA GLU A 43 2.35 12.32 5.81
C GLU A 43 0.95 12.89 5.51
N ASP A 44 0.82 13.66 4.43
CA ASP A 44 -0.45 14.25 4.00
C ASP A 44 -1.50 13.17 3.68
N LEU A 45 -1.12 12.14 2.91
CA LEU A 45 -2.01 11.02 2.59
C LEU A 45 -2.43 10.26 3.85
N THR A 46 -1.51 10.01 4.79
CA THR A 46 -1.79 9.33 6.06
C THR A 46 -2.81 10.11 6.88
N GLN A 47 -2.63 11.42 7.00
CA GLN A 47 -3.60 12.29 7.68
C GLN A 47 -4.97 12.23 7.00
N GLU A 48 -5.04 12.32 5.67
CA GLU A 48 -6.30 12.25 4.93
C GLU A 48 -7.01 10.91 5.12
N VAL A 49 -6.25 9.80 5.17
CA VAL A 49 -6.76 8.46 5.49
C VAL A 49 -7.42 8.45 6.86
N PHE A 50 -6.72 8.90 7.90
CA PHE A 50 -7.25 8.88 9.26
C PHE A 50 -8.47 9.77 9.42
N VAL A 51 -8.50 10.94 8.79
CA VAL A 51 -9.69 11.80 8.73
C VAL A 51 -10.87 11.07 8.07
N ARG A 52 -10.64 10.32 6.99
CA ARG A 52 -11.69 9.53 6.33
C ARG A 52 -12.16 8.39 7.22
N VAL A 53 -11.24 7.64 7.82
CA VAL A 53 -11.55 6.54 8.74
C VAL A 53 -12.40 7.03 9.90
N PHE A 54 -11.99 8.10 10.57
CA PHE A 54 -12.74 8.69 11.69
C PHE A 54 -14.18 9.03 11.29
N ARG A 55 -14.38 9.67 10.12
CA ARG A 55 -15.71 10.05 9.63
C ARG A 55 -16.59 8.88 9.22
N SER A 56 -15.99 7.74 8.88
CA SER A 56 -16.70 6.56 8.38
C SER A 56 -16.77 5.42 9.39
N LEU A 57 -16.14 5.56 10.56
CA LEU A 57 -16.07 4.51 11.57
C LEU A 57 -17.44 4.16 12.15
N SER A 58 -18.34 5.15 12.28
CA SER A 58 -19.70 4.95 12.79
C SER A 58 -20.61 4.15 11.85
N THR A 59 -20.26 4.05 10.57
CA THR A 59 -21.01 3.29 9.55
C THR A 59 -20.22 2.08 9.04
N TYR A 60 -19.09 1.76 9.67
CA TYR A 60 -18.28 0.62 9.32
C TYR A 60 -18.99 -0.68 9.72
N THR A 61 -19.23 -1.54 8.74
CA THR A 61 -19.73 -2.90 8.98
C THR A 61 -18.54 -3.85 9.16
N PRO A 62 -18.55 -4.72 10.19
CA PRO A 62 -17.46 -5.67 10.44
C PRO A 62 -17.10 -6.51 9.20
N GLY A 63 -15.81 -6.51 8.87
CA GLY A 63 -15.15 -7.26 7.80
C GLY A 63 -13.64 -7.26 8.07
N THR A 64 -12.78 -7.39 7.05
CA THR A 64 -11.33 -7.19 7.25
C THR A 64 -11.03 -5.69 7.35
N PHE A 65 -10.78 -5.20 8.58
CA PHE A 65 -10.43 -3.79 8.83
C PHE A 65 -9.19 -3.37 8.01
N GLU A 66 -8.22 -4.27 7.88
CA GLU A 66 -7.03 -4.07 7.05
C GLU A 66 -7.36 -3.88 5.57
N GLY A 67 -8.22 -4.71 4.99
CA GLY A 67 -8.67 -4.55 3.61
C GLY A 67 -9.41 -3.22 3.39
N TRP A 68 -10.18 -2.78 4.39
CA TRP A 68 -10.83 -1.48 4.38
C TRP A 68 -9.84 -0.31 4.42
N LEU A 69 -8.81 -0.37 5.27
CA LEU A 69 -7.73 0.63 5.30
C LEU A 69 -6.94 0.67 3.98
N HIS A 70 -6.60 -0.49 3.41
CA HIS A 70 -5.94 -0.58 2.11
C HIS A 70 -6.79 0.07 1.01
N ARG A 71 -8.11 -0.17 1.03
CA ARG A 71 -9.05 0.47 0.10
C ARG A 71 -9.07 1.99 0.26
N ILE A 72 -9.22 2.51 1.47
CA ILE A 72 -9.23 3.98 1.69
C ILE A 72 -7.91 4.60 1.24
N THR A 73 -6.78 4.06 1.69
CA THR A 73 -5.44 4.58 1.40
C THR A 73 -5.15 4.58 -0.09
N THR A 74 -5.38 3.46 -0.76
CA THR A 74 -5.08 3.32 -2.19
C THR A 74 -5.99 4.20 -3.05
N ASN A 75 -7.27 4.30 -2.72
CA ASN A 75 -8.20 5.12 -3.48
C ASN A 75 -7.90 6.61 -3.34
N LEU A 76 -7.57 7.08 -2.13
CA LEU A 76 -7.14 8.47 -1.92
C LEU A 76 -5.88 8.79 -2.73
N PHE A 77 -4.87 7.91 -2.68
CA PHE A 77 -3.67 8.05 -3.49
C PHE A 77 -3.99 8.16 -5.00
N LEU A 78 -4.80 7.24 -5.52
CA LEU A 78 -5.15 7.24 -6.94
C LEU A 78 -5.98 8.47 -7.34
N ASP A 79 -6.87 8.94 -6.47
CA ASP A 79 -7.65 10.16 -6.68
C ASP A 79 -6.76 11.41 -6.74
N GLN A 80 -5.83 11.54 -5.80
CA GLN A 80 -4.83 12.61 -5.79
C GLN A 80 -3.97 12.57 -7.06
N ALA A 81 -3.53 11.38 -7.47
CA ALA A 81 -2.73 11.21 -8.68
C ALA A 81 -3.49 11.59 -9.96
N ARG A 82 -4.75 11.18 -10.09
CA ARG A 82 -5.65 11.58 -11.20
C ARG A 82 -5.84 13.09 -11.24
N ARG A 83 -6.08 13.72 -10.08
CA ARG A 83 -6.23 15.17 -9.97
C ARG A 83 -4.97 15.91 -10.41
N LYS A 84 -3.79 15.48 -9.95
CA LYS A 84 -2.48 16.04 -10.33
C LYS A 84 -2.16 15.86 -11.81
N GLN A 85 -2.62 14.78 -12.42
CA GLN A 85 -2.51 14.58 -13.86
C GLN A 85 -3.40 15.57 -14.62
N ARG A 86 -4.66 15.73 -14.20
CA ARG A 86 -5.62 16.65 -14.84
C ARG A 86 -5.16 18.11 -14.80
N ILE A 87 -4.72 18.59 -13.63
CA ILE A 87 -4.18 19.95 -13.46
C ILE A 87 -2.97 20.19 -14.37
N ARG A 88 -2.08 19.19 -14.51
CA ARG A 88 -0.94 19.30 -15.43
C ARG A 88 -1.37 19.42 -16.88
N PHE A 89 -2.39 18.67 -17.31
CA PHE A 89 -2.93 18.80 -18.67
C PHE A 89 -3.59 20.17 -18.90
N ASP A 90 -4.38 20.66 -17.94
CA ASP A 90 -5.04 21.97 -18.03
C ASP A 90 -4.01 23.12 -18.11
N ALA A 91 -2.94 23.06 -17.28
CA ALA A 91 -1.85 24.04 -17.31
C ALA A 91 -1.05 24.01 -18.63
N LEU A 92 -0.87 22.83 -19.24
CA LEU A 92 -0.20 22.69 -20.54
C LEU A 92 -1.08 23.12 -21.72
N SER A 93 -2.41 23.12 -21.57
CA SER A 93 -3.33 23.65 -22.60
C SER A 93 -3.42 25.17 -22.59
N ASP A 94 -3.16 25.83 -21.46
CA ASP A 94 -3.25 27.29 -21.34
C ASP A 94 -1.92 28.03 -21.57
N GLU A 95 -0.74 27.42 -21.38
CA GLU A 95 0.55 28.04 -21.71
C GLU A 95 1.69 27.01 -21.81
N ARG A 96 2.58 27.16 -22.81
CA ARG A 96 3.86 26.40 -22.88
C ARG A 96 4.72 26.78 -21.67
N ALA A 97 4.74 25.94 -20.64
CA ALA A 97 5.66 26.09 -19.53
C ALA A 97 6.40 24.77 -19.23
N ASP A 98 7.65 24.71 -19.69
CA ASP A 98 8.66 23.77 -19.21
C ASP A 98 8.82 23.90 -17.70
N ARG A 99 8.49 22.84 -16.96
CA ARG A 99 9.08 22.55 -15.64
C ARG A 99 9.26 21.05 -15.45
N LEU A 100 10.43 20.57 -15.81
CA LEU A 100 11.02 19.36 -15.23
C LEU A 100 11.06 19.54 -13.71
N THR A 101 10.41 18.65 -12.99
CA THR A 101 10.45 18.63 -11.53
C THR A 101 11.86 18.26 -11.10
N SER A 102 12.54 19.14 -10.39
CA SER A 102 13.86 18.88 -9.82
C SER A 102 13.74 17.88 -8.68
N THR A 103 14.22 16.66 -8.91
CA THR A 103 14.38 15.64 -7.86
C THR A 103 15.69 15.91 -7.13
N THR A 104 15.66 16.74 -6.08
CA THR A 104 16.79 16.84 -5.14
C THR A 104 16.47 15.96 -3.93
N PRO A 105 17.28 14.93 -3.62
CA PRO A 105 17.04 14.07 -2.46
C PRO A 105 17.46 14.79 -1.18
N THR A 106 16.57 14.82 -0.18
CA THR A 106 16.96 15.10 1.21
C THR A 106 17.36 13.79 1.88
N PRO A 107 18.55 13.70 2.51
CA PRO A 107 18.93 12.54 3.29
C PRO A 107 18.29 12.63 4.69
N ASP A 108 17.99 11.44 5.20
CA ASP A 108 17.79 11.08 6.61
C ASP A 108 16.35 11.10 7.18
N ALA A 109 15.85 9.90 7.46
CA ALA A 109 15.23 9.55 8.74
C ALA A 109 15.15 8.03 8.87
N ALA A 110 16.03 7.48 9.71
CA ALA A 110 15.93 6.14 10.26
C ALA A 110 14.55 5.89 10.89
N TYR A 111 14.14 4.63 10.87
CA TYR A 111 12.90 4.05 11.43
C TYR A 111 11.66 4.03 10.53
N ALA A 112 11.79 3.34 9.39
CA ALA A 112 10.71 2.50 8.87
C ALA A 112 11.31 1.11 8.60
N ASP A 113 11.19 0.23 9.60
CA ASP A 113 11.53 -1.21 9.63
C ASP A 113 12.49 -1.75 8.54
N GLN A 114 13.74 -1.96 8.93
CA GLN A 114 14.72 -2.93 8.40
C GLN A 114 14.73 -3.17 6.87
N THR A 115 15.42 -2.27 6.17
CA THR A 115 16.09 -2.51 4.87
C THR A 115 15.17 -2.81 3.69
N PHE A 116 14.13 -1.99 3.48
CA PHE A 116 13.64 -1.81 2.12
C PHE A 116 14.56 -0.80 1.42
N ASP A 117 15.30 -1.27 0.42
CA ASP A 117 16.41 -0.48 -0.12
C ASP A 117 15.93 0.79 -0.85
N ASP A 118 16.60 1.92 -0.62
CA ASP A 118 16.26 3.24 -1.18
C ASP A 118 16.11 3.27 -2.71
N ASP A 119 16.82 2.40 -3.43
CA ASP A 119 16.66 2.27 -4.87
C ASP A 119 15.40 1.50 -5.29
N ILE A 120 14.88 0.58 -4.46
CA ILE A 120 13.56 -0.02 -4.69
C ILE A 120 12.48 1.03 -4.49
N GLU A 121 12.54 1.83 -3.43
CA GLU A 121 11.56 2.93 -3.21
C GLU A 121 11.59 3.92 -4.38
N ARG A 122 12.78 4.33 -4.81
CA ARG A 122 12.92 5.18 -6.00
C ARG A 122 12.37 4.52 -7.25
N ALA A 123 12.62 3.22 -7.46
CA ALA A 123 12.08 2.51 -8.61
C ALA A 123 10.55 2.45 -8.57
N LEU A 124 9.93 2.13 -7.43
CA LEU A 124 8.47 2.20 -7.23
C LEU A 124 7.95 3.59 -7.56
N ALA A 125 8.64 4.64 -7.10
CA ALA A 125 8.30 6.04 -7.35
C ALA A 125 8.35 6.46 -8.84
N THR A 126 8.95 5.65 -9.73
CA THR A 126 8.91 5.88 -11.19
C THR A 126 7.70 5.26 -11.88
N LEU A 127 7.03 4.30 -11.25
CA LEU A 127 5.89 3.61 -11.87
C LEU A 127 4.68 4.55 -11.98
N PRO A 128 3.88 4.43 -13.06
CA PRO A 128 2.55 5.01 -13.13
C PRO A 128 1.69 4.60 -11.92
N PRO A 129 0.86 5.50 -11.37
CA PRO A 129 0.14 5.29 -10.10
C PRO A 129 -0.64 3.97 -10.03
N ASP A 130 -1.37 3.63 -11.11
CA ASP A 130 -2.15 2.39 -11.21
C ASP A 130 -1.28 1.13 -11.14
N PHE A 131 -0.08 1.16 -11.72
CA PHE A 131 0.83 0.01 -11.73
C PHE A 131 1.57 -0.09 -10.40
N ARG A 132 1.97 1.06 -9.83
CA ARG A 132 2.57 1.14 -8.50
C ARG A 132 1.64 0.57 -7.44
N ALA A 133 0.39 1.03 -7.40
CA ALA A 133 -0.60 0.55 -6.43
C ALA A 133 -0.80 -0.97 -6.53
N ALA A 134 -0.95 -1.51 -7.74
CA ALA A 134 -1.13 -2.94 -7.93
C ALA A 134 0.09 -3.76 -7.49
N VAL A 135 1.31 -3.28 -7.76
CA VAL A 135 2.55 -3.96 -7.35
C VAL A 135 2.75 -3.87 -5.84
N VAL A 136 2.56 -2.69 -5.23
CA VAL A 136 2.71 -2.52 -3.77
C VAL A 136 1.74 -3.43 -3.02
N LEU A 137 0.47 -3.44 -3.39
CA LEU A 137 -0.53 -4.31 -2.74
C LEU A 137 -0.21 -5.80 -2.91
N CYS A 138 0.34 -6.22 -4.06
CA CYS A 138 0.65 -7.62 -4.33
C CYS A 138 1.97 -8.07 -3.70
N ASP A 139 3.06 -7.39 -4.05
CA ASP A 139 4.43 -7.84 -3.78
C ASP A 139 4.93 -7.41 -2.41
N VAL A 140 4.30 -6.38 -1.83
CA VAL A 140 4.73 -5.80 -0.56
C VAL A 140 3.71 -6.06 0.55
N GLU A 141 2.42 -5.83 0.30
CA GLU A 141 1.36 -6.14 1.28
C GLU A 141 0.88 -7.61 1.19
N GLY A 142 1.30 -8.36 0.16
CA GLY A 142 1.04 -9.80 0.05
C GLY A 142 -0.40 -10.17 -0.28
N LEU A 143 -1.21 -9.22 -0.78
CA LEU A 143 -2.62 -9.46 -1.06
C LEU A 143 -2.82 -10.33 -2.30
N SER A 144 -3.88 -11.15 -2.28
CA SER A 144 -4.33 -11.93 -3.43
C SER A 144 -4.82 -11.02 -4.56
N TYR A 145 -4.88 -11.56 -5.78
CA TYR A 145 -5.37 -10.78 -6.93
C TYR A 145 -6.85 -10.45 -6.79
N GLU A 146 -7.61 -11.31 -6.13
CA GLU A 146 -9.02 -11.14 -5.79
C GLU A 146 -9.20 -9.97 -4.80
N GLU A 147 -8.45 -9.93 -3.69
CA GLU A 147 -8.47 -8.81 -2.75
C GLU A 147 -8.07 -7.49 -3.40
N ILE A 148 -7.04 -7.51 -4.25
CA ILE A 148 -6.62 -6.32 -5.00
C ILE A 148 -7.72 -5.85 -5.97
N SER A 149 -8.46 -6.79 -6.58
CA SER A 149 -9.58 -6.46 -7.46
C SER A 149 -10.69 -5.71 -6.74
N GLU A 150 -10.97 -6.11 -5.48
CA GLU A 150 -11.96 -5.47 -4.62
C GLU A 150 -11.47 -4.14 -4.05
N ILE A 151 -10.17 -3.99 -3.80
CA ILE A 151 -9.56 -2.74 -3.31
C ILE A 151 -9.56 -1.68 -4.41
N LEU A 152 -9.12 -2.06 -5.61
CA LEU A 152 -8.94 -1.15 -6.75
C LEU A 152 -10.22 -0.95 -7.58
N ASP A 153 -11.31 -1.64 -7.24
CA ASP A 153 -12.55 -1.70 -8.02
C ASP A 153 -12.27 -1.97 -9.51
N ALA A 154 -11.50 -3.02 -9.78
CA ALA A 154 -11.01 -3.35 -11.11
C ALA A 154 -11.14 -4.83 -11.41
N LYS A 155 -11.45 -5.18 -12.66
CA LYS A 155 -11.53 -6.58 -13.10
C LYS A 155 -10.22 -7.33 -12.82
N LEU A 156 -10.30 -8.61 -12.45
CA LEU A 156 -9.15 -9.47 -12.17
C LEU A 156 -8.12 -9.49 -13.33
N GLY A 157 -8.58 -9.47 -14.58
CA GLY A 157 -7.70 -9.35 -15.75
C GLY A 157 -6.92 -8.03 -15.80
N THR A 158 -7.54 -6.93 -15.40
CA THR A 158 -6.89 -5.62 -15.28
C THR A 158 -5.82 -5.65 -14.19
N VAL A 159 -6.13 -6.20 -13.02
CA VAL A 159 -5.18 -6.37 -11.90
C VAL A 159 -3.95 -7.15 -12.35
N ARG A 160 -4.14 -8.34 -12.95
CA ARG A 160 -3.05 -9.15 -13.52
C ARG A 160 -2.20 -8.36 -14.51
N SER A 161 -2.83 -7.61 -15.41
CA SER A 161 -2.12 -6.81 -16.41
C SER A 161 -1.32 -5.66 -15.80
N ARG A 162 -1.82 -5.04 -14.72
CA ARG A 162 -1.15 -3.94 -14.01
C ARG A 162 0.05 -4.46 -13.24
N ILE A 163 -0.11 -5.57 -12.50
CA ILE A 163 0.99 -6.23 -11.77
C ILE A 163 2.09 -6.68 -12.74
N HIS A 164 1.72 -7.35 -13.83
CA HIS A 164 2.69 -7.83 -14.82
C HIS A 164 3.50 -6.68 -15.43
N ARG A 165 2.82 -5.61 -15.86
CA ARG A 165 3.48 -4.42 -16.43
C ARG A 165 4.33 -3.69 -15.40
N GLY A 166 3.83 -3.50 -14.17
CA GLY A 166 4.57 -2.88 -13.08
C GLY A 166 5.86 -3.65 -12.75
N ARG A 167 5.79 -4.98 -12.61
CA ARG A 167 6.96 -5.83 -12.41
C ARG A 167 7.95 -5.76 -13.57
N ALA A 168 7.48 -5.66 -14.82
CA ALA A 168 8.35 -5.48 -15.98
C ALA A 168 9.11 -4.14 -15.91
N MET A 169 8.43 -3.05 -15.54
CA MET A 169 9.05 -1.73 -15.37
C MET A 169 10.07 -1.74 -14.23
N LEU A 170 9.75 -2.36 -13.09
CA LEU A 170 10.68 -2.49 -11.97
C LEU A 170 11.92 -3.31 -12.34
N ARG A 171 11.75 -4.41 -13.09
CA ARG A 171 12.88 -5.22 -13.56
C ARG A 171 13.86 -4.39 -14.40
N SER A 172 13.35 -3.51 -15.25
CA SER A 172 14.19 -2.59 -16.03
C SER A 172 14.84 -1.54 -15.15
N ALA A 173 14.09 -0.93 -14.23
CA ALA A 173 14.58 0.12 -13.33
C ALA A 173 15.63 -0.37 -12.33
N LEU A 174 15.54 -1.64 -11.93
CA LEU A 174 16.43 -2.31 -10.96
C LEU A 174 17.40 -3.29 -11.63
N ALA A 175 17.70 -3.11 -12.92
CA ALA A 175 18.56 -4.02 -13.67
C ALA A 175 19.96 -4.18 -13.04
N HIS A 176 20.47 -3.15 -12.36
CA HIS A 176 21.74 -3.20 -11.61
C HIS A 176 21.73 -4.17 -10.43
N ARG A 177 20.53 -4.57 -9.95
CA ARG A 177 20.34 -5.58 -8.91
C ARG A 177 20.17 -6.98 -9.46
N ALA A 178 20.12 -7.15 -10.79
CA ALA A 178 19.97 -8.47 -11.38
C ALA A 178 21.06 -9.41 -10.80
N PRO A 179 20.70 -10.62 -10.32
CA PRO A 179 21.69 -11.54 -9.78
C PRO A 179 22.74 -11.80 -10.85
N THR A 180 23.93 -11.22 -10.69
CA THR A 180 25.12 -11.65 -11.42
C THR A 180 25.47 -13.03 -10.88
N ASP A 181 25.91 -13.92 -11.77
CA ASP A 181 26.17 -15.32 -11.47
C ASP A 181 26.89 -15.47 -10.11
N GLY A 182 26.20 -16.06 -9.10
CA GLY A 182 26.72 -16.21 -7.73
C GLY A 182 25.98 -15.53 -6.57
N ARG A 183 24.94 -14.72 -6.78
CA ARG A 183 24.08 -14.23 -5.66
C ARG A 183 22.77 -15.02 -5.56
N VAL A 184 22.52 -15.63 -4.40
CA VAL A 184 21.29 -16.37 -4.09
C VAL A 184 20.09 -15.44 -4.26
N ARG A 185 19.09 -15.90 -5.03
CA ARG A 185 17.81 -15.19 -5.16
C ARG A 185 17.17 -15.07 -3.78
N TYR A 186 17.03 -13.84 -3.27
CA TYR A 186 16.17 -13.61 -2.11
C TYR A 186 14.72 -13.84 -2.54
N SER A 187 14.15 -14.96 -2.12
CA SER A 187 12.79 -15.39 -2.50
C SER A 187 11.69 -14.77 -1.61
N GLY A 188 12.02 -13.76 -0.80
CA GLY A 188 11.13 -13.25 0.23
C GLY A 188 10.93 -14.25 1.40
N PRO A 189 10.18 -13.87 2.44
CA PRO A 189 9.81 -14.78 3.51
C PRO A 189 9.05 -15.96 2.92
N THR A 190 9.59 -17.17 3.07
CA THR A 190 8.87 -18.38 2.67
C THR A 190 7.70 -18.52 3.63
N VAL A 191 6.47 -18.29 3.15
CA VAL A 191 5.27 -18.69 3.90
C VAL A 191 5.32 -20.21 3.96
N THR A 192 5.88 -20.73 5.06
CA THR A 192 5.80 -22.15 5.39
C THR A 192 4.32 -22.47 5.50
N ALA A 193 3.81 -23.20 4.51
CA ALA A 193 2.49 -23.80 4.57
C ALA A 193 2.39 -24.54 5.91
N ARG A 194 1.50 -24.03 6.77
CA ARG A 194 1.12 -24.73 8.00
C ARG A 194 0.59 -26.11 7.61
N GLY A 195 1.29 -27.15 8.01
CA GLY A 195 0.66 -28.41 8.37
C GLY A 195 0.81 -28.63 9.87
N PRO A 196 0.33 -29.76 10.43
CA PRO A 196 -0.56 -30.77 9.84
C PRO A 196 -1.67 -31.24 10.82
N VAL A 197 -2.79 -31.80 10.33
CA VAL A 197 -3.58 -32.90 10.95
C VAL A 197 -4.81 -33.20 10.07
N MET A 198 -5.36 -34.41 9.92
CA MET A 198 -5.27 -35.65 10.69
C MET A 198 -5.62 -36.83 9.76
N ARG A 199 -5.02 -38.01 9.98
CA ARG A 199 -5.53 -39.29 9.46
C ARG A 199 -6.51 -39.88 10.49
N PRO A 200 -7.54 -40.64 10.07
CA PRO A 200 -8.27 -41.52 10.99
C PRO A 200 -7.42 -42.72 11.42
#